data_AF-A0A0B6EZA1-F1
#
_entry.id   AF-A0A0B6EZA1-F1
#
_cell.length_a   1.000
_cell.length_b   1.000
_cell.length_c   1.000
_cell.angle_alpha   90.00
_cell.angle_beta   90.00
_cell.angle_gamma   90.00
#
_symmetry.space_group_name_H-M   'P 1'
#
loop_
_entity.id
_entity.type
_entity.pdbx_description
1 polymer ?
#
loop_
_entity_poly.entity_id
_entity_poly.type
_entity_poly.pdbx_seq_one_letter_code
_entity_poly.pdbx_strand_id
1 'polypeptide(L)'
;MNFRRQPNPNRNHPAYCPYCAGTDLFPNEEDDFAWKCQECLRIFSLRFHGQDDAPVAPAPALSANEALKRSLARRGHSTAPKD
;
A
#
# COMPACT_ATOMS: atom_id res chain seq x y z
N MET A 1 -24.28 7.49 -5.75
CA MET A 1 -24.09 7.14 -4.33
C MET A 1 -23.85 8.41 -3.53
N ASN A 2 -24.66 8.69 -2.50
CA ASN A 2 -24.37 9.77 -1.56
C ASN A 2 -23.43 9.23 -0.48
N PHE A 3 -22.15 9.48 -0.62
CA PHE A 3 -21.19 9.18 0.44
C PHE A 3 -21.38 10.20 1.56
N ARG A 4 -21.44 9.73 2.83
CA ARG A 4 -21.58 10.62 4.00
C ARG A 4 -20.43 11.64 4.12
N ARG A 5 -19.28 11.38 3.47
CA ARG A 5 -18.09 12.25 3.40
C ARG A 5 -17.36 12.04 2.07
N GLN A 6 -16.57 13.03 1.65
CA GLN A 6 -15.71 12.92 0.47
C GLN A 6 -14.65 11.82 0.67
N PRO A 7 -14.35 10.99 -0.35
CA PRO A 7 -13.28 9.99 -0.25
C PRO A 7 -11.92 10.65 0.00
N ASN A 8 -11.24 10.24 1.08
CA ASN A 8 -9.85 10.61 1.32
C ASN A 8 -8.95 9.42 0.93
N PRO A 9 -8.19 9.49 -0.17
CA PRO A 9 -7.35 8.39 -0.62
C PRO A 9 -6.22 8.04 0.37
N ASN A 10 -5.91 8.94 1.31
CA ASN A 10 -4.90 8.73 2.35
C ASN A 10 -5.49 8.26 3.69
N ARG A 11 -6.81 8.01 3.78
CA ARG A 11 -7.43 7.48 4.99
C ARG A 11 -7.21 5.97 5.03
N ASN A 12 -6.16 5.54 5.73
CA ASN A 12 -5.94 4.14 6.01
C ASN A 12 -6.83 3.68 7.18
N HIS A 13 -7.40 2.47 7.08
CA HIS A 13 -8.16 1.88 8.18
C HIS A 13 -7.19 1.22 9.18
N PRO A 14 -7.09 1.69 10.43
CA PRO A 14 -6.32 0.99 11.46
C PRO A 14 -6.92 -0.37 11.75
N ALA A 15 -6.09 -1.41 11.84
CA ALA A 15 -6.55 -2.72 12.29
C ALA A 15 -6.77 -2.78 13.82
N TYR A 16 -6.02 -1.99 14.59
CA TYR A 16 -6.04 -2.02 16.06
C TYR A 16 -5.94 -0.62 16.66
N CYS A 17 -6.65 -0.39 17.77
CA CYS A 17 -6.50 0.80 18.58
C CYS A 17 -5.07 0.85 19.17
N PRO A 18 -4.31 1.95 19.00
CA PRO A 18 -2.95 2.05 19.54
C PRO A 18 -2.90 2.06 21.07
N TYR A 19 -4.04 2.23 21.75
CA TYR A 19 -4.11 2.33 23.20
C TYR A 19 -4.60 1.05 23.90
N CYS A 20 -5.48 0.27 23.27
CA CYS A 20 -6.11 -0.90 23.92
C CYS A 20 -6.08 -2.18 23.07
N ALA A 21 -5.52 -2.12 21.86
CA ALA A 21 -5.55 -3.22 20.88
C ALA A 21 -6.95 -3.69 20.45
N GLY A 22 -8.02 -3.00 20.87
CA GLY A 22 -9.37 -3.22 20.38
C GLY A 22 -9.50 -2.97 18.87
N THR A 23 -10.47 -3.63 18.26
CA THR A 23 -10.68 -3.61 16.80
C THR A 23 -11.94 -2.86 16.39
N ASP A 24 -12.79 -2.47 17.35
CA ASP A 24 -14.03 -1.73 17.06
C ASP A 24 -13.73 -0.22 16.85
N LEU A 25 -13.37 0.12 15.60
CA LEU A 25 -12.86 1.44 15.20
C LEU A 25 -13.77 2.10 14.15
N PHE A 26 -14.16 3.35 14.39
CA PHE A 26 -15.01 4.13 13.46
C PHE A 26 -14.40 5.48 13.12
N PRO A 27 -14.60 6.02 11.90
CA PRO A 27 -14.20 7.38 11.56
C PRO A 27 -14.86 8.42 12.49
N ASN A 28 -14.07 9.37 12.99
CA ASN A 28 -14.54 10.47 13.82
C ASN A 28 -14.63 11.79 13.03
N GLU A 29 -15.19 12.85 13.63
CA GLU A 29 -15.41 14.17 13.02
C GLU A 29 -14.37 15.21 13.41
N GLU A 30 -13.50 14.91 14.37
CA GLU A 30 -12.41 15.80 14.79
C GLU A 30 -11.56 16.26 13.60
N ASP A 31 -11.22 15.34 12.67
CA ASP A 31 -10.55 15.64 11.40
C ASP A 31 -10.73 14.52 10.33
N ASP A 32 -10.16 14.76 9.14
CA ASP A 32 -10.21 13.85 7.97
C ASP A 32 -9.42 12.53 8.12
N PHE A 33 -8.75 12.34 9.25
CA PHE A 33 -7.90 11.21 9.61
C PHE A 33 -8.26 10.62 10.98
N ALA A 34 -9.27 11.18 11.66
CA ALA A 34 -9.66 10.82 13.01
C ALA A 34 -10.45 9.51 13.06
N TRP A 35 -10.23 8.76 14.13
CA TRP A 35 -10.84 7.48 14.47
C TRP A 35 -11.24 7.46 15.95
N LYS A 36 -12.38 6.84 16.25
CA LYS A 36 -12.86 6.57 17.60
C LYS A 36 -12.81 5.07 17.86
N CYS A 37 -12.20 4.67 18.97
CA CYS A 37 -12.31 3.31 19.48
C CYS A 37 -13.56 3.19 20.36
N GLN A 38 -14.42 2.23 20.07
CA GLN A 38 -15.65 2.01 20.83
C GLN A 38 -15.41 1.23 22.13
N GLU A 39 -14.30 0.50 22.23
CA GLU A 39 -13.93 -0.27 23.42
C GLU A 39 -13.32 0.61 24.52
N CYS A 40 -12.40 1.51 24.17
CA CYS A 40 -11.71 2.37 25.15
C CYS A 40 -12.07 3.87 25.05
N LEU A 41 -13.01 4.22 24.17
CA LEU A 41 -13.60 5.55 23.97
C LEU A 41 -12.64 6.67 23.52
N ARG A 42 -11.38 6.36 23.26
CA ARG A 42 -10.39 7.35 22.80
C ARG A 42 -10.59 7.71 21.34
N ILE A 43 -10.36 8.99 21.03
CA ILE A 43 -10.29 9.53 19.67
C ILE A 43 -8.82 9.81 19.35
N PHE A 44 -8.38 9.43 18.15
CA PHE A 44 -7.01 9.62 17.68
C PHE A 44 -6.98 9.77 16.17
N SER A 45 -5.96 10.43 15.62
CA SER A 45 -5.81 10.64 14.18
C SER A 45 -4.67 9.78 13.62
N LEU A 46 -4.87 9.19 12.44
CA LEU A 46 -3.86 8.39 11.74
C LEU A 46 -3.67 8.87 10.31
N ARG A 47 -2.42 9.19 9.97
CA ARG A 47 -2.05 9.68 8.65
C ARG A 47 -0.94 8.83 8.05
N PHE A 48 -1.15 8.41 6.80
CA PHE A 48 -0.09 7.82 5.99
C PHE A 48 0.72 8.94 5.34
N HIS A 49 2.03 8.98 5.60
CA HIS A 49 2.94 10.00 5.07
C HIS A 49 3.70 9.57 3.81
N GLY A 50 3.59 8.30 3.43
CA GLY A 50 4.38 7.69 2.36
C GLY A 50 5.30 6.59 2.89
N GLN A 51 6.25 6.18 2.06
CA GLN A 51 7.27 5.19 2.38
C GLN A 51 8.64 5.84 2.12
N ASP A 52 9.59 5.66 3.05
CA ASP A 52 10.96 6.11 2.88
C ASP A 52 11.75 5.20 1.92
N ASP A 53 12.91 5.69 1.47
CA ASP A 53 13.83 4.91 0.64
C ASP A 53 14.34 3.67 1.40
N ALA A 54 14.43 2.55 0.68
CA ALA A 54 15.04 1.35 1.23
C ALA A 54 16.54 1.60 1.51
N PRO A 55 17.10 1.11 2.64
CA PRO A 55 18.53 1.27 2.93
C PRO A 55 19.45 0.72 1.83
N VAL A 56 18.94 -0.26 1.06
CA VAL A 56 19.59 -0.81 -0.13
C VAL A 56 18.59 -0.75 -1.26
N ALA A 57 18.95 -0.04 -2.33
CA ALA A 57 18.14 -0.03 -3.54
C ALA A 57 18.07 -1.44 -4.14
N PRO A 58 16.87 -1.93 -4.51
CA PRO A 58 16.77 -3.19 -5.23
C PRO A 58 17.51 -3.08 -6.56
N ALA A 59 18.11 -4.19 -7.01
CA ALA A 59 18.65 -4.25 -8.36
C ALA A 59 17.55 -3.87 -9.36
N PRO A 60 17.88 -3.11 -10.42
CA PRO A 60 16.90 -2.68 -11.40
C PRO A 60 16.21 -3.90 -12.01
N ALA A 61 14.88 -3.85 -12.11
CA ALA A 61 14.12 -4.88 -12.78
C ALA A 61 14.50 -4.95 -14.26
N LEU A 62 14.62 -6.17 -14.80
CA LEU A 62 14.83 -6.35 -16.23
C LEU A 62 13.61 -5.84 -16.99
N SER A 63 13.86 -5.25 -18.16
CA SER A 63 12.78 -5.01 -19.11
C SER A 63 12.13 -6.34 -19.52
N ALA A 64 10.84 -6.31 -19.88
CA ALA A 64 10.12 -7.49 -20.33
C ALA A 64 10.84 -8.19 -21.52
N ASN A 65 11.38 -7.40 -22.45
CA ASN A 65 12.16 -7.90 -23.58
C ASN A 65 13.44 -8.60 -23.15
N GLU A 66 14.18 -8.04 -22.19
CA GLU A 66 15.41 -8.65 -21.71
C GLU A 66 15.13 -9.92 -20.90
N ALA A 67 14.11 -9.90 -20.05
CA ALA A 67 13.65 -11.09 -19.32
C ALA A 67 13.26 -12.22 -20.29
N LEU A 68 12.54 -11.89 -21.38
CA LEU A 68 12.18 -12.84 -22.43
C LEU A 68 13.41 -13.40 -23.14
N LYS A 69 14.33 -12.54 -23.60
CA LYS A 69 15.57 -12.98 -24.26
C LYS A 69 16.39 -13.92 -23.37
N ARG A 70 16.56 -13.58 -22.08
CA ARG A 70 17.24 -14.44 -21.10
C ARG A 70 16.49 -15.76 -20.88
N SER A 71 15.17 -15.74 -20.89
CA SER A 71 14.36 -16.95 -20.75
C SER A 71 14.46 -17.87 -21.98
N LEU A 72 14.51 -17.30 -23.18
CA LEU A 72 14.65 -18.07 -24.42
C LEU A 72 16.05 -18.65 -24.55
N ALA A 73 17.08 -17.86 -24.27
CA ALA A 73 18.47 -18.31 -24.26
C ALA A 73 18.68 -19.50 -23.30
N ARG A 74 18.13 -19.42 -22.07
CA ARG A 74 18.16 -20.55 -21.11
C ARG A 74 17.51 -21.83 -21.62
N ARG A 75 16.55 -21.72 -22.55
CA ARG A 75 15.84 -22.85 -23.16
C ARG A 75 16.40 -23.25 -24.53
N GLY A 76 17.50 -22.64 -24.98
CA GLY A 76 18.09 -22.92 -26.30
C GLY A 76 17.30 -22.31 -27.48
N HIS A 77 16.48 -21.29 -27.23
CA HIS A 77 15.71 -20.57 -28.26
C HIS A 77 16.25 -19.15 -28.47
N SER A 78 16.02 -18.59 -29.66
CA SER A 78 16.46 -17.24 -30.04
C SER A 78 15.29 -16.38 -30.54
N THR A 79 15.34 -15.07 -30.26
CA THR A 79 14.44 -14.07 -30.85
C THR A 79 14.99 -13.46 -32.14
N ALA A 80 16.19 -13.84 -32.57
CA ALA A 80 16.76 -13.34 -33.82
C ALA A 80 15.92 -13.85 -35.01
N PRO A 81 15.71 -13.02 -36.05
CA PRO A 81 15.18 -13.50 -37.32
C PRO A 81 16.07 -14.63 -37.83
N LYS A 82 15.47 -15.67 -38.42
CA LYS A 82 16.23 -16.63 -39.23
C LYS A 82 16.36 -16.04 -40.63
N ASP A 83 17.57 -16.11 -41.17
CA ASP A 83 17.87 -15.73 -42.56
C ASP A 83 17.06 -16.56 -43.57
#